data_AF-A0AAF0EQH8-F1
#
_entry.id   AF-A0AAF0EQH8-F1
#
_cell.length_a   1.000
_cell.length_b   1.000
_cell.length_c   1.000
_cell.angle_alpha   90.00
_cell.angle_beta   90.00
_cell.angle_gamma   90.00
#
_symmetry.space_group_name_H-M   'P 1'
#
loop_
_entity.id
_entity.type
_entity.pdbx_description
1 polymer ?
#
loop_
_entity_poly.entity_id
_entity_poly.type
_entity_poly.pdbx_seq_one_letter_code
_entity_poly.pdbx_strand_id
1 'polypeptide(L)'
;MHDAPHRALLAFHHILSTKKIKTLHAWSRELQLQGVMKVGYPGMLLVADRAAVPTNVLEYVHRVKRLPWQSCEVRALGALPLPGTPMLDGLAHALHTLALPASVSRRSGLVQLERLKDFGAYMDAADAAMSEPWPRVALSWSAFYRRAWRPS
;
A
#
# COMPACT_ATOMS: atom_id res chain seq x y z
N MET A 1 22.25 3.05 13.06
CA MET A 1 21.82 2.18 11.95
C MET A 1 20.41 2.63 11.60
N HIS A 2 20.22 3.32 10.47
CA HIS A 2 18.88 3.74 10.06
C HIS A 2 18.15 2.52 9.49
N ASP A 3 17.03 2.13 10.10
CA ASP A 3 16.18 1.07 9.55
C ASP A 3 15.70 1.48 8.15
N ALA A 4 15.57 0.50 7.25
CA ALA A 4 15.07 0.74 5.91
C ALA A 4 13.55 1.02 5.94
N PRO A 5 13.01 1.80 4.98
CA PRO A 5 11.57 1.99 4.88
C PRO A 5 10.89 0.66 4.52
N HIS A 6 9.65 0.48 4.94
CA HIS A 6 8.91 -0.78 4.83
C HIS A 6 7.68 -0.63 3.93
N ARG A 7 7.17 -1.79 3.49
CA ARG A 7 5.88 -1.93 2.83
C ARG A 7 5.18 -3.19 3.30
N ALA A 8 3.85 -3.18 3.25
CA ALA A 8 3.02 -4.33 3.58
C ALA A 8 1.83 -4.44 2.62
N LEU A 9 1.40 -5.68 2.35
CA LEU A 9 0.15 -6.02 1.69
C LEU A 9 -0.69 -6.86 2.65
N LEU A 10 -1.92 -6.41 2.90
CA LEU A 10 -2.90 -7.12 3.71
C LEU A 10 -4.12 -7.48 2.85
N ALA A 11 -4.65 -8.67 3.09
CA ALA A 11 -5.90 -9.15 2.50
C ALA A 11 -6.96 -9.32 3.60
N PHE A 12 -8.20 -9.05 3.25
CA PHE A 12 -9.35 -9.10 4.14
C PHE A 12 -10.50 -9.82 3.43
N HIS A 13 -11.35 -10.49 4.20
CA HIS A 13 -12.61 -11.01 3.65
C HIS A 13 -13.42 -9.88 2.97
N HIS A 14 -13.52 -8.72 3.64
CA HIS A 14 -13.97 -7.47 3.03
C HIS A 14 -13.54 -6.26 3.88
N ILE A 15 -13.56 -5.08 3.26
CA ILE A 15 -13.49 -3.78 3.96
C ILE A 15 -14.75 -2.99 3.61
N LEU A 16 -15.78 -3.09 4.45
CA LEU A 16 -17.08 -2.41 4.25
C LEU A 16 -17.42 -1.41 5.34
N SER A 17 -16.94 -1.64 6.57
CA SER A 17 -17.28 -0.78 7.70
C SER A 17 -16.73 0.63 7.50
N THR A 18 -17.61 1.61 7.34
CA THR A 18 -17.24 3.03 7.24
C THR A 18 -16.40 3.49 8.43
N LYS A 19 -16.65 2.96 9.63
CA LYS A 19 -15.83 3.24 10.82
C LYS A 19 -14.39 2.76 10.60
N LYS A 20 -14.20 1.51 10.18
CA LYS A 20 -12.86 0.96 9.91
C LYS A 20 -12.17 1.70 8.78
N ILE A 21 -12.87 2.01 7.69
CA ILE A 21 -12.34 2.80 6.56
C ILE A 21 -11.81 4.16 7.06
N LYS A 22 -12.62 4.91 7.82
CA LYS A 22 -12.18 6.19 8.42
C LYS A 22 -10.97 6.01 9.33
N THR A 23 -10.95 4.97 10.15
CA THR A 23 -9.81 4.64 11.02
C THR A 23 -8.54 4.34 10.23
N LEU A 24 -8.63 3.54 9.15
CA LEU A 24 -7.49 3.21 8.28
C LEU A 24 -6.89 4.47 7.62
N HIS A 25 -7.74 5.38 7.16
CA HIS A 25 -7.31 6.68 6.63
C HIS A 25 -6.71 7.61 7.69
N ALA A 26 -7.28 7.62 8.91
CA ALA A 26 -6.78 8.45 10.00
C ALA A 26 -5.37 8.01 10.43
N TRP A 27 -5.17 6.71 10.63
CA TRP A 27 -3.88 6.15 11.02
C TRP A 27 -2.81 6.27 9.92
N SER A 28 -3.19 6.16 8.64
CA SER A 28 -2.20 6.32 7.56
C SER A 28 -1.70 7.76 7.48
N ARG A 29 -2.57 8.74 7.76
CA ARG A 29 -2.18 10.14 7.89
C ARG A 29 -1.32 10.38 9.14
N GLU A 30 -1.71 9.82 10.28
CA GLU A 30 -0.96 9.93 11.55
C GLU A 30 0.47 9.43 11.39
N LEU A 31 0.65 8.25 10.80
CA LEU A 31 1.94 7.58 10.66
C LEU A 31 2.69 7.96 9.36
N GLN A 32 2.21 9.01 8.66
CA GLN A 32 2.81 9.51 7.41
C GLN A 32 3.03 8.41 6.37
N LEU A 33 2.05 7.52 6.21
CA LEU A 33 2.09 6.41 5.26
C LEU A 33 1.42 6.78 3.95
N GLN A 34 1.68 5.98 2.92
CA GLN A 34 1.04 6.06 1.63
C GLN A 34 0.64 4.68 1.10
N GLY A 35 -0.30 4.61 0.18
CA GLY A 35 -0.66 3.34 -0.45
C GLY A 35 -2.07 3.30 -1.04
N VAL A 36 -2.58 2.08 -1.19
CA VAL A 36 -3.83 1.79 -1.90
C VAL A 36 -4.68 0.88 -1.03
N MET A 37 -5.97 1.20 -0.93
CA MET A 37 -6.96 0.38 -0.23
C MET A 37 -8.10 0.06 -1.19
N LYS A 38 -8.37 -1.22 -1.42
CA LYS A 38 -9.56 -1.67 -2.15
C LYS A 38 -10.65 -2.07 -1.16
N VAL A 39 -11.80 -1.40 -1.22
CA VAL A 39 -12.96 -1.66 -0.37
C VAL A 39 -13.88 -2.72 -0.99
N GLY A 40 -14.83 -3.26 -0.22
CA GLY A 40 -15.71 -4.34 -0.66
C GLY A 40 -15.06 -5.73 -0.60
N TYR A 41 -15.46 -6.63 -1.51
CA TYR A 41 -15.06 -8.04 -1.53
C TYR A 41 -14.11 -8.39 -2.70
N PRO A 42 -12.99 -9.10 -2.48
CA PRO A 42 -12.26 -9.12 -1.21
C PRO A 42 -11.74 -7.71 -0.87
N GLY A 43 -11.40 -7.47 0.40
CA GLY A 43 -10.75 -6.23 0.81
C GLY A 43 -9.24 -6.34 0.67
N MET A 44 -8.55 -5.26 0.25
CA MET A 44 -7.09 -5.25 0.15
C MET A 44 -6.49 -3.93 0.60
N LEU A 45 -5.28 -3.97 1.13
CA LEU A 45 -4.56 -2.81 1.60
C LEU A 45 -3.06 -2.98 1.34
N LEU A 46 -2.52 -2.14 0.47
CA LEU A 46 -1.08 -1.90 0.38
C LEU A 46 -0.76 -0.63 1.13
N VAL A 47 0.29 -0.67 1.95
CA VAL A 47 0.80 0.50 2.65
C VAL A 47 2.33 0.50 2.61
N ALA A 48 2.92 1.68 2.55
CA ALA A 48 4.35 1.90 2.58
C ALA A 48 4.67 3.19 3.36
N ASP A 49 5.90 3.29 3.86
CA ASP A 49 6.41 4.55 4.37
C ASP A 49 6.39 5.63 3.27
N ARG A 50 6.25 6.91 3.64
CA ARG A 50 6.31 8.02 2.67
C ARG A 50 7.71 8.56 2.47
N ALA A 51 8.61 8.31 3.42
CA ALA A 51 9.99 8.80 3.39
C ALA A 51 10.98 7.64 3.56
N ALA A 52 12.23 7.88 3.17
CA ALA A 52 13.31 6.89 3.31
C ALA A 52 13.68 6.58 4.77
N VAL A 53 13.22 7.40 5.71
CA VAL A 53 13.31 7.15 7.16
C VAL A 53 12.04 6.42 7.60
N PRO A 54 12.12 5.36 8.42
CA PRO A 54 10.94 4.60 8.85
C PRO A 54 9.95 5.47 9.64
N THR A 55 8.66 5.41 9.27
CA THR A 55 7.60 6.17 9.95
C THR A 55 6.47 5.28 10.50
N ASN A 56 6.71 3.96 10.56
CA ASN A 56 5.96 2.95 11.31
C ASN A 56 4.93 2.11 10.54
N VAL A 57 5.24 1.62 9.32
CA VAL A 57 4.41 0.57 8.67
C VAL A 57 4.13 -0.62 9.60
N LEU A 58 5.11 -1.06 10.39
CA LEU A 58 4.95 -2.17 11.34
C LEU A 58 3.87 -1.86 12.39
N GLU A 59 3.88 -0.66 12.96
CA GLU A 59 2.86 -0.20 13.91
C GLU A 59 1.49 -0.12 13.24
N TYR A 60 1.41 0.41 12.02
CA TYR A 60 0.16 0.47 11.28
C TYR A 60 -0.44 -0.93 11.08
N VAL A 61 0.38 -1.89 10.62
CA VAL A 61 -0.04 -3.30 10.47
C VAL A 61 -0.52 -3.87 11.81
N HIS A 62 0.19 -3.61 12.90
CA HIS A 62 -0.18 -4.05 14.24
C HIS A 62 -1.53 -3.49 14.68
N ARG A 63 -1.77 -2.19 14.50
CA ARG A 63 -3.07 -1.54 14.80
C ARG A 63 -4.19 -2.12 13.94
N VAL A 64 -3.96 -2.29 12.64
CA VAL A 64 -4.95 -2.85 11.71
C VAL A 64 -5.35 -4.26 12.13
N LYS A 65 -4.41 -5.13 12.45
CA LYS A 65 -4.71 -6.52 12.86
C LYS A 65 -5.54 -6.62 14.15
N ARG A 66 -5.48 -5.62 15.03
CA ARG A 66 -6.24 -5.58 16.29
C ARG A 66 -7.69 -5.14 16.13
N LEU A 67 -8.07 -4.60 14.98
CA LEU A 67 -9.47 -4.34 14.68
C LEU A 67 -10.24 -5.67 14.50
N PRO A 68 -11.52 -5.74 14.85
CA PRO A 68 -12.29 -6.97 14.73
C PRO A 68 -12.61 -7.26 13.26
N TRP A 69 -11.86 -8.14 12.61
CA TRP A 69 -12.08 -8.57 11.23
C TRP A 69 -12.63 -10.00 11.17
N GLN A 70 -13.38 -10.32 10.12
CA GLN A 70 -13.71 -11.72 9.83
C GLN A 70 -12.46 -12.49 9.38
N SER A 71 -11.66 -11.88 8.51
CA SER A 71 -10.29 -12.31 8.24
C SER A 71 -9.41 -11.09 7.94
N CYS A 72 -8.15 -11.15 8.37
CA CYS A 72 -7.12 -10.17 8.10
C CYS A 72 -5.79 -10.90 8.05
N GLU A 73 -5.21 -11.00 6.86
CA GLU A 73 -3.96 -11.72 6.61
C GLU A 73 -2.90 -10.75 6.10
N VAL A 74 -1.69 -10.82 6.66
CA VAL A 74 -0.53 -10.13 6.11
C VAL A 74 0.05 -11.01 5.02
N ARG A 75 -0.21 -10.66 3.76
CA ARG A 75 0.21 -11.42 2.58
C ARG A 75 1.69 -11.19 2.26
N ALA A 76 2.19 -10.00 2.55
CA ALA A 76 3.59 -9.68 2.49
C ALA A 76 3.92 -8.51 3.40
N LEU A 77 5.11 -8.54 3.97
CA LEU A 77 5.69 -7.47 4.77
C LEU A 77 7.20 -7.51 4.53
N GLY A 78 7.82 -6.36 4.26
CA GLY A 78 9.26 -6.33 4.09
C GLY A 78 9.83 -4.94 3.93
N ALA A 79 11.10 -4.82 4.28
CA ALA A 79 11.90 -3.65 3.99
C ALA A 79 12.02 -3.42 2.47
N LEU A 80 12.13 -2.15 2.12
CA LEU A 80 12.55 -1.69 0.81
C LEU A 80 14.09 -1.69 0.77
N PRO A 81 14.71 -1.97 -0.39
CA PRO A 81 16.15 -1.81 -0.56
C PRO A 81 16.57 -0.36 -0.27
N LEU A 82 17.81 -0.17 0.17
CA LEU A 82 18.39 1.17 0.30
C LEU A 82 19.16 1.55 -0.98
N PRO A 83 19.05 2.81 -1.45
CA PRO A 83 18.08 3.83 -1.02
C PRO A 83 16.64 3.49 -1.46
N GLY A 84 15.69 3.51 -0.52
CA GLY A 84 14.28 3.19 -0.82
C GLY A 84 13.53 4.30 -1.53
N THR A 85 14.13 5.49 -1.60
CA THR A 85 13.54 6.73 -2.14
C THR A 85 12.93 6.57 -3.53
N PRO A 86 13.60 5.99 -4.54
CA PRO A 86 13.02 5.87 -5.88
C PRO A 86 11.72 5.07 -5.90
N MET A 87 11.62 4.03 -5.07
CA MET A 87 10.40 3.21 -4.96
C MET A 87 9.27 3.97 -4.29
N LEU A 88 9.58 4.73 -3.24
CA LEU A 88 8.60 5.54 -2.52
C LEU A 88 8.08 6.69 -3.38
N ASP A 89 8.96 7.34 -4.13
CA ASP A 89 8.63 8.43 -5.04
C ASP A 89 7.82 7.92 -6.24
N GLY A 90 8.17 6.75 -6.79
CA GLY A 90 7.40 6.12 -7.84
C GLY A 90 5.98 5.80 -7.41
N LEU A 91 5.80 5.25 -6.21
CA LEU A 91 4.47 5.02 -5.63
C LEU A 91 3.73 6.34 -5.41
N ALA A 92 4.37 7.33 -4.79
CA ALA A 92 3.77 8.64 -4.55
C ALA A 92 3.30 9.29 -5.85
N HIS A 93 4.12 9.22 -6.91
CA HIS A 93 3.78 9.71 -8.23
C HIS A 93 2.53 9.02 -8.76
N ALA A 94 2.49 7.69 -8.78
CA ALA A 94 1.34 6.93 -9.26
C ALA A 94 0.05 7.23 -8.47
N LEU A 95 0.14 7.34 -7.14
CA LEU A 95 -1.01 7.70 -6.29
C LEU A 95 -1.58 9.09 -6.61
N HIS A 96 -0.72 10.03 -7.03
CA HIS A 96 -1.12 11.40 -7.37
C HIS A 96 -1.57 11.58 -8.83
N THR A 97 -0.97 10.86 -9.78
CA THR A 97 -1.16 11.12 -11.22
C THR A 97 -2.10 10.14 -11.90
N LEU A 98 -2.28 8.93 -11.37
CA LEU A 98 -3.14 7.93 -12.02
C LEU A 98 -4.62 8.26 -11.80
N ALA A 99 -5.28 8.71 -12.88
CA ALA A 99 -6.69 9.12 -12.90
C ALA A 99 -7.64 7.94 -13.15
N LEU A 100 -7.67 6.96 -12.23
CA LEU A 100 -8.68 5.89 -12.25
C LEU A 100 -9.95 6.29 -11.47
N PRO A 101 -11.11 5.67 -11.75
CA PRO A 101 -12.33 5.88 -10.96
C PRO A 101 -12.13 5.40 -9.52
N ALA A 102 -11.64 6.28 -8.67
CA ALA A 102 -11.40 6.06 -7.26
C ALA A 102 -12.26 7.05 -6.47
N SER A 103 -12.89 6.59 -5.39
CA SER A 103 -13.49 7.52 -4.41
C SER A 103 -12.33 8.10 -3.59
N VAL A 104 -11.56 8.99 -4.19
CA VAL A 104 -10.31 9.47 -3.60
C VAL A 104 -10.65 10.30 -2.36
N SER A 105 -10.44 9.73 -1.18
CA SER A 105 -10.26 10.53 0.03
C SER A 105 -8.92 11.24 -0.08
N ARG A 106 -8.89 12.40 -0.75
CA ARG A 106 -7.69 13.24 -0.96
C ARG A 106 -7.05 13.73 0.36
N ARG A 107 -7.63 13.40 1.51
CA ARG A 107 -7.20 13.84 2.85
C ARG A 107 -6.28 12.85 3.56
N SER A 108 -5.93 11.73 2.92
CA SER A 108 -5.05 10.70 3.47
C SER A 108 -3.99 10.29 2.45
N GLY A 109 -2.95 9.56 2.88
CA GLY A 109 -2.01 8.93 1.96
C GLY A 109 -2.54 7.67 1.26
N LEU A 110 -3.79 7.26 1.54
CA LEU A 110 -4.39 6.09 0.91
C LEU A 110 -5.36 6.49 -0.21
N VAL A 111 -5.16 5.92 -1.39
CA VAL A 111 -6.15 5.94 -2.46
C VAL A 111 -7.14 4.80 -2.22
N GLN A 112 -8.44 5.12 -2.17
CA GLN A 112 -9.51 4.12 -2.04
C GLN A 112 -10.03 3.68 -3.41
N LEU A 113 -10.05 2.37 -3.65
CA LEU A 113 -10.50 1.73 -4.89
C LEU A 113 -11.76 0.89 -4.67
N GLU A 114 -12.61 0.86 -5.69
CA GLU A 114 -13.79 -0.01 -5.71
C GLU A 114 -13.49 -1.36 -6.39
N ARG A 115 -12.62 -1.37 -7.41
CA ARG A 115 -12.37 -2.55 -8.24
C ARG A 115 -10.96 -3.10 -7.99
N LEU A 116 -10.88 -4.42 -7.83
CA LEU A 116 -9.61 -5.09 -7.60
C LEU A 116 -8.61 -4.94 -8.77
N LYS A 117 -9.12 -4.95 -10.01
CA LYS A 117 -8.27 -4.79 -11.21
C LYS A 117 -7.50 -3.46 -11.24
N ASP A 118 -8.04 -2.42 -10.60
CA ASP A 118 -7.41 -1.09 -10.56
C ASP A 118 -6.18 -1.10 -9.63
N PHE A 119 -6.11 -2.04 -8.69
CA PHE A 119 -4.97 -2.18 -7.78
C PHE A 119 -3.67 -2.46 -8.54
N GLY A 120 -3.71 -3.38 -9.52
CA GLY A 120 -2.56 -3.71 -10.36
C GLY A 120 -2.08 -2.52 -11.19
N ALA A 121 -3.02 -1.72 -11.72
CA ALA A 121 -2.69 -0.53 -12.49
C ALA A 121 -1.92 0.53 -11.68
N TYR A 122 -2.24 0.72 -10.39
CA TYR A 122 -1.44 1.58 -9.50
C TYR A 122 -0.02 1.05 -9.30
N MET A 123 0.16 -0.28 -9.22
CA MET A 123 1.48 -0.88 -9.06
C MET A 123 2.32 -0.75 -10.33
N ASP A 124 1.71 -0.99 -11.49
CA ASP A 124 2.38 -0.84 -12.79
C ASP A 124 2.75 0.63 -13.04
N ALA A 125 1.88 1.58 -12.67
CA ALA A 125 2.18 3.00 -12.74
C ALA A 125 3.30 3.42 -11.78
N ALA A 126 3.34 2.83 -10.57
CA ALA A 126 4.41 3.09 -9.61
C ALA A 126 5.77 2.59 -10.14
N ASP A 127 5.78 1.42 -10.79
CA ASP A 127 6.98 0.88 -11.44
C ASP A 127 7.43 1.69 -12.65
N ALA A 128 6.48 2.20 -13.44
CA ALA A 128 6.78 3.06 -14.58
C ALA A 128 7.38 4.42 -14.17
N ALA A 129 6.96 4.95 -13.01
CA ALA A 129 7.45 6.22 -12.47
C ALA A 129 8.88 6.13 -11.89
N MET A 130 9.39 4.94 -11.60
CA MET A 130 10.78 4.76 -11.17
C MET A 130 11.74 5.02 -12.36
N SER A 131 12.47 6.14 -12.28
CA SER A 131 13.47 6.54 -13.29
C SER A 131 14.77 5.73 -13.12
N GLU A 132 15.38 5.28 -14.23
CA GLU A 132 16.67 4.54 -14.37
C GLU A 132 16.73 3.02 -14.06
N PRO A 133 17.71 2.26 -14.63
CA PRO A 133 17.64 0.80 -14.76
C PRO A 133 18.16 0.09 -13.51
N TRP A 134 17.35 0.07 -12.46
CA TRP A 134 17.52 -0.91 -11.38
C TRP A 134 17.07 -2.29 -11.85
N PRO A 135 17.48 -3.41 -11.21
CA PRO A 135 16.90 -4.72 -11.52
C PRO A 135 15.40 -4.72 -11.19
N ARG A 136 14.59 -4.24 -12.15
CA ARG A 136 13.18 -3.85 -12.00
C ARG A 136 12.30 -4.98 -11.48
N VAL A 137 12.66 -6.24 -11.74
CA VAL A 137 11.79 -7.38 -11.47
C VAL A 137 11.75 -7.77 -10.00
N ALA A 138 12.88 -7.80 -9.28
CA ALA A 138 12.89 -8.24 -7.89
C ALA A 138 12.39 -7.17 -6.90
N LEU A 139 12.47 -5.91 -7.31
CA LEU A 139 12.21 -4.74 -6.47
C LEU A 139 10.96 -3.97 -6.91
N SER A 140 10.20 -4.44 -7.91
CA SER A 140 8.98 -3.75 -8.35
C SER A 140 7.83 -3.85 -7.35
N TRP A 141 6.97 -2.84 -7.37
CA TRP A 141 5.66 -2.84 -6.75
C TRP A 141 4.78 -3.93 -7.35
N SER A 142 4.75 -4.08 -8.67
CA SER A 142 3.93 -5.09 -9.33
C SER A 142 4.41 -6.51 -9.05
N ALA A 143 5.71 -6.77 -8.98
CA ALA A 143 6.19 -8.09 -8.60
C ALA A 143 5.92 -8.40 -7.12
N PHE A 144 6.09 -7.43 -6.23
CA PHE A 144 5.73 -7.56 -4.82
C PHE A 144 4.24 -7.90 -4.65
N TYR A 145 3.37 -7.14 -5.32
CA TYR A 145 1.94 -7.37 -5.34
C TYR A 145 1.59 -8.76 -5.90
N ARG A 146 2.09 -9.11 -7.10
CA ARG A 146 1.79 -10.41 -7.74
C ARG A 146 2.29 -11.61 -6.93
N ARG A 147 3.43 -11.50 -6.25
CA ARG A 147 3.95 -12.57 -5.38
C ARG A 147 3.07 -12.78 -4.16
N ALA A 148 2.63 -11.70 -3.53
CA ALA A 148 1.79 -11.73 -2.35
C ALA A 148 0.32 -12.09 -2.67
N TRP A 149 -0.12 -11.71 -3.88
CA TRP A 149 -1.45 -11.96 -4.42
C TRP A 149 -1.43 -13.15 -5.39
N ARG A 150 -1.25 -14.34 -4.82
CA ARG A 150 -1.59 -15.61 -5.49
C ARG A 150 -2.87 -16.16 -4.85
N PRO A 151 -3.93 -16.46 -5.61
CA PRO A 151 -5.01 -17.27 -5.11
C PRO A 151 -4.42 -18.61 -4.65
N SER A 152 -4.67 -18.98 -3.41
CA SER A 152 -4.42 -20.34 -2.89
C SER A 152 -5.32 -21.33 -3.58
#